data_AF-A0A4V3DLI2-F1
#
_entry.id   AF-A0A4V3DLI2-F1
#
_cell.length_a   1.000
_cell.length_b   1.000
_cell.length_c   1.000
_cell.angle_alpha   90.00
_cell.angle_beta   90.00
_cell.angle_gamma   90.00
#
_symmetry.space_group_name_H-M   'P 1'
#
loop_
_entity.id
_entity.type
_entity.pdbx_description
1 polymer ?
#
loop_
_entity_poly.entity_id
_entity_poly.type
_entity_poly.pdbx_seq_one_letter_code
_entity_poly.pdbx_strand_id
1 'polypeptide(L)'
;MKYRYTSAWRMQGGWSFPSQPTTRELVNHAGRRLVLTTDPADYLRVFDRRMLVANHMLGGGPYRNASGWDNAAIARELSRVAVERRDKVASAWFVVVVVDGVLDGDIGNPDGAVVIDDDVFGWELFDAEGLKKAHERDVDALMTVLSTSFEWTPRFEQLGESVVGLLDDGRQVQSLSATAFGDLSVSRALPNDDQLDIQARACALLDDTKLAAVARLSRRMVAGSSDPLLRFLHAWCALEILIGKTAGLVNRAALPAGIPALQVLVEVERQDPDHNRRSIRQFLLATAWLFPVWSRDEVETQLKIFDSVRKLRNRLFHGENVDERTLPTVPLFDLLRRYLSATLTHSS
;
A
#
# COMPACT_ATOMS: atom_id res chain seq x y z
N MET A 1 -26.99 -5.69 -0.67
CA MET A 1 -26.65 -4.50 -1.52
C MET A 1 -25.22 -4.66 -2.07
N LYS A 2 -24.85 -4.09 -3.23
CA LYS A 2 -23.42 -4.06 -3.64
C LYS A 2 -22.70 -2.89 -2.99
N TYR A 3 -21.37 -2.92 -2.90
CA TYR A 3 -20.60 -1.75 -2.51
C TYR A 3 -19.31 -1.63 -3.31
N ARG A 4 -18.76 -0.42 -3.31
CA ARG A 4 -17.44 -0.12 -3.82
C ARG A 4 -16.62 0.60 -2.76
N TYR A 5 -15.48 0.02 -2.43
CA TYR A 5 -14.42 0.67 -1.66
C TYR A 5 -13.40 1.29 -2.62
N THR A 6 -13.01 2.53 -2.38
CA THR A 6 -11.99 3.24 -3.14
C THR A 6 -11.00 3.86 -2.16
N SER A 7 -9.71 3.60 -2.34
CA SER A 7 -8.63 4.31 -1.65
C SER A 7 -7.69 4.94 -2.67
N ALA A 8 -7.57 6.26 -2.61
CA ALA A 8 -6.73 7.03 -3.51
C ALA A 8 -5.49 7.54 -2.78
N TRP A 9 -4.34 7.36 -3.42
CA TRP A 9 -3.03 7.71 -2.91
C TRP A 9 -2.31 8.57 -3.93
N ARG A 10 -1.57 9.56 -3.45
CA ARG A 10 -0.59 10.30 -4.24
C ARG A 10 0.77 9.66 -4.06
N MET A 11 1.46 9.34 -5.15
CA MET A 11 2.87 8.92 -5.09
C MET A 11 3.78 10.15 -4.91
N GLN A 12 4.96 10.04 -4.30
CA GLN A 12 5.92 11.16 -4.12
C GLN A 12 7.32 10.73 -4.63
N GLY A 13 7.98 11.54 -5.48
CA GLY A 13 9.35 11.32 -6.06
C GLY A 13 9.46 10.70 -7.49
N GLY A 14 10.60 10.90 -8.24
CA GLY A 14 11.13 10.21 -9.51
C GLY A 14 10.65 10.42 -11.03
N TRP A 15 11.30 11.25 -11.91
CA TRP A 15 11.03 12.01 -13.23
C TRP A 15 9.67 12.10 -14.06
N SER A 16 9.53 13.18 -14.87
CA SER A 16 8.37 13.92 -15.48
C SER A 16 7.20 13.23 -16.22
N PHE A 17 6.15 14.01 -16.53
CA PHE A 17 4.82 13.61 -16.98
C PHE A 17 4.59 13.60 -18.50
N PRO A 18 3.70 12.73 -19.01
CA PRO A 18 3.05 12.95 -20.29
C PRO A 18 2.20 14.22 -20.21
N SER A 19 2.16 15.00 -21.30
CA SER A 19 1.34 16.23 -21.39
C SER A 19 -0.18 15.97 -21.42
N GLN A 20 -0.61 14.71 -21.44
CA GLN A 20 -2.01 14.32 -21.51
C GLN A 20 -2.43 13.43 -20.32
N PRO A 21 -3.69 13.56 -19.85
CA PRO A 21 -4.24 12.68 -18.83
C PRO A 21 -4.10 11.22 -19.25
N THR A 22 -3.48 10.41 -18.41
CA THR A 22 -3.25 8.98 -18.68
C THR A 22 -3.77 8.17 -17.52
N THR A 23 -4.60 7.17 -17.82
CA THR A 23 -5.09 6.17 -16.85
C THR A 23 -4.73 4.78 -17.33
N ARG A 24 -4.13 3.98 -16.46
CA ARG A 24 -3.72 2.60 -16.73
C ARG A 24 -4.17 1.71 -15.58
N GLU A 25 -4.97 0.70 -15.88
CA GLU A 25 -5.27 -0.38 -14.94
C GLU A 25 -4.08 -1.34 -14.91
N LEU A 26 -3.46 -1.51 -13.74
CA LEU A 26 -2.29 -2.38 -13.54
C LEU A 26 -2.68 -3.77 -13.06
N VAL A 27 -3.77 -3.87 -12.28
CA VAL A 27 -4.26 -5.13 -11.72
C VAL A 27 -5.78 -5.14 -11.80
N ASN A 28 -6.32 -6.28 -12.19
CA ASN A 28 -7.74 -6.60 -12.08
C ASN A 28 -7.88 -8.07 -11.71
N HIS A 29 -8.30 -8.34 -10.48
CA HIS A 29 -8.38 -9.69 -9.95
C HIS A 29 -9.50 -9.81 -8.91
N ALA A 30 -10.50 -10.64 -9.20
CA ALA A 30 -11.59 -10.99 -8.29
C ALA A 30 -12.25 -9.78 -7.61
N GLY A 31 -12.56 -8.73 -8.38
CA GLY A 31 -13.18 -7.49 -7.89
C GLY A 31 -12.22 -6.49 -7.24
N ARG A 32 -10.92 -6.80 -7.11
CA ARG A 32 -9.87 -5.85 -6.71
C ARG A 32 -9.17 -5.28 -7.93
N ARG A 33 -8.97 -3.96 -7.95
CA ARG A 33 -8.29 -3.24 -9.02
C ARG A 33 -7.22 -2.32 -8.45
N LEU A 34 -6.10 -2.24 -9.17
CA LEU A 34 -5.06 -1.24 -8.95
C LEU A 34 -4.97 -0.38 -10.21
N VAL A 35 -5.30 0.89 -10.08
CA VAL A 35 -5.29 1.86 -11.17
C VAL A 35 -4.22 2.90 -10.91
N LEU A 36 -3.48 3.22 -11.95
CA LEU A 36 -2.57 4.34 -11.98
C LEU A 36 -3.15 5.44 -12.88
N THR A 37 -3.28 6.66 -12.37
CA THR A 37 -3.83 7.77 -13.16
C THR A 37 -3.12 9.08 -12.88
N THR A 38 -3.08 9.99 -13.85
CA THR A 38 -2.66 11.39 -13.65
C THR A 38 -3.82 12.31 -13.27
N ASP A 39 -5.07 11.83 -13.33
CA ASP A 39 -6.26 12.58 -12.90
C ASP A 39 -7.15 11.70 -12.00
N PRO A 40 -7.11 11.89 -10.67
CA PRO A 40 -7.87 11.08 -9.73
C PRO A 40 -9.29 11.62 -9.50
N ALA A 41 -9.72 12.67 -10.21
CA ALA A 41 -10.95 13.40 -9.91
C ALA A 41 -12.17 12.49 -9.84
N ASP A 42 -12.35 11.59 -10.81
CA ASP A 42 -13.50 10.69 -10.82
C ASP A 42 -13.51 9.70 -9.64
N TYR A 43 -12.34 9.26 -9.19
CA TYR A 43 -12.20 8.35 -8.05
C TYR A 43 -12.41 9.05 -6.70
N LEU A 44 -12.02 10.32 -6.60
CA LEU A 44 -12.15 11.12 -5.38
C LEU A 44 -13.50 11.85 -5.29
N ARG A 45 -14.24 12.01 -6.39
CA ARG A 45 -15.51 12.73 -6.42
C ARG A 45 -16.51 12.23 -5.38
N VAL A 46 -16.61 10.92 -5.20
CA VAL A 46 -17.50 10.30 -4.18
C VAL A 46 -17.07 10.71 -2.77
N PHE A 47 -15.77 10.64 -2.48
CA PHE A 47 -15.18 11.07 -1.21
C PHE A 47 -15.39 12.57 -0.95
N ASP A 48 -15.11 13.41 -1.95
CA ASP A 48 -15.25 14.87 -1.85
C ASP A 48 -16.70 15.27 -1.60
N ARG A 49 -17.64 14.66 -2.34
CA ARG A 49 -19.08 14.86 -2.17
C ARG A 49 -19.51 14.44 -0.77
N ARG A 50 -19.04 13.28 -0.29
CA ARG A 50 -19.33 12.80 1.06
C ARG A 50 -18.85 13.76 2.13
N MET A 51 -17.60 14.22 2.04
CA MET A 51 -17.01 15.15 3.01
C MET A 51 -17.75 16.49 3.03
N LEU A 52 -18.10 17.01 1.85
CA LEU A 52 -18.86 18.24 1.72
C LEU A 52 -20.24 18.09 2.40
N VAL A 53 -21.00 17.05 2.06
CA VAL A 53 -22.33 16.80 2.65
C VAL A 53 -22.23 16.57 4.15
N ALA A 54 -21.26 15.80 4.63
CA ALA A 54 -21.05 15.55 6.06
C ALA A 54 -20.78 16.83 6.86
N ASN A 55 -19.87 17.67 6.37
CA ASN A 55 -19.58 18.96 6.99
C ASN A 55 -20.83 19.84 7.08
N HIS A 56 -21.73 19.77 6.10
CA HIS A 56 -22.99 20.51 6.14
C HIS A 56 -24.04 19.91 7.07
N MET A 57 -24.14 18.58 7.13
CA MET A 57 -25.04 17.91 8.07
C MET A 57 -24.65 18.19 9.53
N LEU A 58 -23.36 18.34 9.84
CA LEU A 58 -22.87 18.68 11.18
C LEU A 58 -22.97 20.18 11.51
N GLY A 59 -22.71 21.06 10.54
CA GLY A 59 -22.48 22.49 10.78
C GLY A 59 -23.57 23.46 10.30
N GLY A 60 -24.64 22.99 9.64
CA GLY A 60 -25.71 23.86 9.13
C GLY A 60 -25.25 24.85 8.05
N GLY A 61 -24.39 24.41 7.13
CA GLY A 61 -23.73 25.29 6.16
C GLY A 61 -24.59 25.76 4.96
N PRO A 62 -24.00 26.53 4.02
CA PRO A 62 -24.73 27.38 3.07
C PRO A 62 -25.43 26.65 1.91
N TYR A 63 -25.30 25.33 1.83
CA TYR A 63 -25.84 24.51 0.74
C TYR A 63 -27.24 23.98 1.04
N ARG A 64 -27.88 24.49 2.10
CA ARG A 64 -29.28 24.25 2.43
C ARG A 64 -30.03 25.58 2.34
N ASN A 65 -31.03 25.64 1.47
CA ASN A 65 -31.91 26.79 1.29
C ASN A 65 -33.36 26.43 1.70
N ALA A 66 -34.28 27.39 1.60
CA ALA A 66 -35.70 27.20 1.96
C ALA A 66 -36.38 26.05 1.18
N SER A 67 -35.82 25.67 0.02
CA SER A 67 -36.29 24.61 -0.87
C SER A 67 -35.54 23.27 -0.71
N GLY A 68 -34.61 23.15 0.24
CA GLY A 68 -33.82 21.93 0.46
C GLY A 68 -32.34 22.09 0.14
N TRP A 69 -31.72 21.10 -0.51
CA TRP A 69 -30.30 21.13 -0.85
C TRP A 69 -30.03 21.90 -2.15
N ASP A 70 -29.03 22.78 -2.15
CA ASP A 70 -28.58 23.51 -3.35
C ASP A 70 -27.54 22.67 -4.12
N ASN A 71 -28.06 21.80 -5.00
CA ASN A 71 -27.24 20.92 -5.84
C ASN A 71 -26.28 21.68 -6.76
N ALA A 72 -26.67 22.88 -7.22
CA ALA A 72 -25.81 23.70 -8.08
C ALA A 72 -24.62 24.27 -7.31
N ALA A 73 -24.83 24.68 -6.06
CA ALA A 73 -23.73 25.09 -5.18
C ALA A 73 -22.80 23.91 -4.84
N ILE A 74 -23.34 22.71 -4.56
CA ILE A 74 -22.55 21.49 -4.34
C ILE A 74 -21.68 21.17 -5.57
N ALA A 75 -22.26 21.18 -6.78
CA ALA A 75 -21.53 20.88 -8.00
C ALA A 75 -20.41 21.89 -8.30
N ARG A 76 -20.64 23.18 -8.04
CA ARG A 76 -19.61 24.22 -8.16
C ARG A 76 -18.47 23.99 -7.17
N GLU A 77 -18.78 23.64 -5.94
CA GLU A 77 -17.78 23.39 -4.90
C GLU A 77 -16.94 22.15 -5.21
N LEU A 78 -17.56 21.06 -5.67
CA LEU A 78 -16.84 19.87 -6.10
C LEU A 78 -15.91 20.17 -7.29
N SER A 79 -16.36 21.00 -8.22
CA SER A 79 -15.53 21.45 -9.35
C SER A 79 -14.34 22.28 -8.85
N ARG A 80 -14.57 23.18 -7.88
CA ARG A 80 -13.51 23.97 -7.25
C ARG A 80 -12.48 23.09 -6.55
N VAL A 81 -12.91 22.12 -5.74
CA VAL A 81 -12.02 21.16 -5.05
C VAL A 81 -11.21 20.34 -6.05
N ALA A 82 -11.83 19.89 -7.14
CA ALA A 82 -11.15 19.16 -8.20
C ALA A 82 -10.06 20.01 -8.90
N VAL A 83 -10.37 21.27 -9.22
CA VAL A 83 -9.41 22.23 -9.79
C VAL A 83 -8.30 22.53 -8.80
N GLU A 84 -8.61 22.84 -7.54
CA GLU A 84 -7.60 23.09 -6.52
C GLU A 84 -6.67 21.91 -6.31
N ARG A 85 -7.20 20.67 -6.34
CA ARG A 85 -6.37 19.47 -6.26
C ARG A 85 -5.51 19.34 -7.51
N ARG A 86 -6.06 19.58 -8.69
CA ARG A 86 -5.28 19.57 -9.93
C ARG A 86 -4.16 20.60 -9.92
N ASP A 87 -4.37 21.77 -9.32
CA ASP A 87 -3.39 22.86 -9.24
C ASP A 87 -2.34 22.59 -8.14
N LYS A 88 -2.77 22.20 -6.94
CA LYS A 88 -1.89 21.89 -5.80
C LYS A 88 -1.04 20.64 -6.02
N VAL A 89 -1.60 19.70 -6.76
CA VAL A 89 -1.04 18.38 -7.01
C VAL A 89 -0.71 18.21 -8.49
N ALA A 90 -0.58 19.33 -9.22
CA ALA A 90 -0.25 19.35 -10.64
C ALA A 90 1.00 18.51 -10.87
N SER A 91 0.96 17.63 -11.87
CA SER A 91 2.08 16.73 -12.15
C SER A 91 2.24 15.68 -11.06
N ALA A 92 1.19 14.89 -10.81
CA ALA A 92 1.23 13.75 -9.90
C ALA A 92 0.66 12.48 -10.54
N TRP A 93 1.22 11.33 -10.16
CA TRP A 93 0.63 10.03 -10.40
C TRP A 93 -0.09 9.62 -9.14
N PHE A 94 -1.31 9.17 -9.34
CA PHE A 94 -2.22 8.72 -8.32
C PHE A 94 -2.39 7.23 -8.47
N VAL A 95 -2.34 6.57 -7.34
CA VAL A 95 -2.60 5.14 -7.21
C VAL A 95 -3.96 5.00 -6.59
N VAL A 96 -4.85 4.31 -7.28
CA VAL A 96 -6.21 4.06 -6.80
C VAL A 96 -6.40 2.57 -6.64
N VAL A 97 -6.71 2.16 -5.42
CA VAL A 97 -7.19 0.81 -5.13
C VAL A 97 -8.70 0.85 -5.13
N VAL A 98 -9.33 0.00 -5.94
CA VAL A 98 -10.79 -0.14 -5.98
C VAL A 98 -11.15 -1.59 -5.67
N VAL A 99 -12.09 -1.80 -4.75
CA VAL A 99 -12.62 -3.12 -4.42
C VAL A 99 -14.13 -3.09 -4.53
N ASP A 100 -14.67 -3.95 -5.38
CA ASP A 100 -16.11 -4.18 -5.54
C ASP A 100 -16.53 -5.40 -4.70
N GLY A 101 -17.59 -5.28 -3.92
CA GLY A 101 -18.05 -6.32 -3.00
C GLY A 101 -19.57 -6.35 -2.81
N VAL A 102 -20.01 -7.28 -1.97
CA VAL A 102 -21.42 -7.45 -1.60
C VAL A 102 -21.57 -7.25 -0.10
N LEU A 103 -22.51 -6.40 0.28
CA LEU A 103 -22.94 -6.17 1.65
C LEU A 103 -24.14 -7.08 1.94
N ASP A 104 -23.97 -7.97 2.90
CA ASP A 104 -25.04 -8.76 3.49
C ASP A 104 -25.78 -7.90 4.52
N GLY A 105 -26.96 -7.40 4.14
CA GLY A 105 -27.80 -6.55 4.99
C GLY A 105 -28.49 -5.42 4.24
N ASP A 106 -29.53 -4.89 4.87
CA ASP A 106 -30.25 -3.70 4.44
C ASP A 106 -29.60 -2.42 4.99
N ILE A 107 -29.97 -1.27 4.42
CA ILE A 107 -29.56 0.05 4.93
C ILE A 107 -30.10 0.20 6.36
N GLY A 108 -29.20 0.34 7.33
CA GLY A 108 -29.52 0.64 8.71
C GLY A 108 -30.10 2.04 8.86
N ASN A 109 -31.06 2.20 9.77
CA ASN A 109 -31.65 3.46 10.23
C ASN A 109 -31.89 4.53 9.13
N PRO A 110 -32.91 4.38 8.28
CA PRO A 110 -33.26 5.40 7.28
C PRO A 110 -33.75 6.72 7.91
N ASP A 111 -34.12 6.71 9.20
CA ASP A 111 -34.59 7.90 9.91
C ASP A 111 -33.43 8.90 10.08
N GLY A 112 -33.47 9.98 9.29
CA GLY A 112 -32.41 10.99 9.24
C GLY A 112 -31.53 10.93 7.98
N ALA A 113 -31.75 9.95 7.10
CA ALA A 113 -31.15 9.95 5.77
C ALA A 113 -31.73 11.08 4.91
N VAL A 114 -30.90 11.67 4.07
CA VAL A 114 -31.28 12.71 3.11
C VAL A 114 -30.98 12.24 1.70
N VAL A 115 -31.85 12.59 0.75
CA VAL A 115 -31.63 12.33 -0.67
C VAL A 115 -31.17 13.62 -1.33
N ILE A 116 -30.04 13.56 -2.03
CA ILE A 116 -29.44 14.70 -2.74
C ILE A 116 -29.07 14.23 -4.14
N ASP A 117 -29.80 14.68 -5.17
CA ASP A 117 -29.55 14.32 -6.58
C ASP A 117 -29.45 12.79 -6.74
N ASP A 118 -30.52 12.11 -6.31
CA ASP A 118 -30.74 10.65 -6.27
C ASP A 118 -29.80 9.81 -5.39
N ASP A 119 -28.77 10.41 -4.80
CA ASP A 119 -27.89 9.73 -3.83
C ASP A 119 -28.45 9.84 -2.39
N VAL A 120 -28.32 8.78 -1.61
CA VAL A 120 -28.75 8.70 -0.20
C VAL A 120 -27.56 8.94 0.72
N PHE A 121 -27.68 9.90 1.63
CA PHE A 121 -26.66 10.22 2.64
C PHE A 121 -27.26 10.06 4.04
N GLY A 122 -26.48 9.53 4.98
CA GLY A 122 -26.91 9.41 6.37
C GLY A 122 -25.79 8.98 7.29
N TRP A 123 -25.99 9.16 8.58
CA TRP A 123 -25.06 8.70 9.60
C TRP A 123 -25.26 7.21 9.84
N GLU A 124 -24.17 6.45 9.82
CA GLU A 124 -24.17 5.04 10.21
C GLU A 124 -25.18 4.16 9.45
N LEU A 125 -25.46 4.50 8.19
CA LEU A 125 -26.37 3.74 7.31
C LEU A 125 -25.91 2.28 7.08
N PHE A 126 -24.60 2.07 7.17
CA PHE A 126 -23.95 0.76 7.19
C PHE A 126 -22.53 0.92 7.75
N ASP A 127 -21.91 -0.19 8.14
CA ASP A 127 -20.56 -0.22 8.71
C ASP A 127 -19.45 0.01 7.66
N ALA A 128 -19.33 1.27 7.21
CA ALA A 128 -18.31 1.68 6.26
C ALA A 128 -16.89 1.50 6.82
N GLU A 129 -16.68 1.71 8.13
CA GLU A 129 -15.37 1.54 8.76
C GLU A 129 -14.96 0.07 8.87
N GLY A 130 -15.90 -0.82 9.20
CA GLY A 130 -15.69 -2.26 9.14
C GLY A 130 -15.32 -2.74 7.73
N LEU A 131 -15.99 -2.21 6.70
CA LEU A 131 -15.66 -2.52 5.30
C LEU A 131 -14.27 -2.00 4.88
N LYS A 132 -13.91 -0.77 5.26
CA LYS A 132 -12.55 -0.25 5.03
C LYS A 132 -11.50 -1.16 5.69
N LYS A 133 -11.74 -1.52 6.95
CA LYS A 133 -10.86 -2.41 7.73
C LYS A 133 -10.75 -3.80 7.10
N ALA A 134 -11.85 -4.33 6.57
CA ALA A 134 -11.86 -5.60 5.86
C ALA A 134 -10.96 -5.58 4.60
N HIS A 135 -10.82 -4.42 3.97
CA HIS A 135 -10.00 -4.23 2.76
C HIS A 135 -8.60 -3.66 3.00
N GLU A 136 -8.20 -3.40 4.25
CA GLU A 136 -6.81 -2.97 4.56
C GLU A 136 -5.78 -3.94 3.99
N ARG A 137 -6.08 -5.24 4.00
CA ARG A 137 -5.21 -6.27 3.44
C ARG A 137 -5.08 -6.18 1.92
N ASP A 138 -6.17 -5.86 1.22
CA ASP A 138 -6.14 -5.68 -0.23
C ASP A 138 -5.28 -4.45 -0.59
N VAL A 139 -5.43 -3.35 0.16
CA VAL A 139 -4.60 -2.15 0.00
C VAL A 139 -3.14 -2.44 0.31
N ASP A 140 -2.86 -3.12 1.41
CA ASP A 140 -1.51 -3.53 1.81
C ASP A 140 -0.83 -4.34 0.70
N ALA A 141 -1.54 -5.34 0.14
CA ALA A 141 -1.02 -6.19 -0.92
C ALA A 141 -0.73 -5.38 -2.20
N LEU A 142 -1.73 -4.67 -2.72
CA LEU A 142 -1.61 -3.94 -4.00
C LEU A 142 -0.57 -2.82 -3.94
N MET A 143 -0.55 -2.05 -2.85
CA MET A 143 0.45 -0.99 -2.65
C MET A 143 1.86 -1.57 -2.46
N THR A 144 1.98 -2.73 -1.81
CA THR A 144 3.28 -3.41 -1.65
C THR A 144 3.82 -3.82 -3.00
N VAL A 145 3.04 -4.54 -3.82
CA VAL A 145 3.48 -4.99 -5.15
C VAL A 145 3.91 -3.80 -5.99
N LEU A 146 3.07 -2.76 -6.06
CA LEU A 146 3.41 -1.55 -6.78
C LEU A 146 4.71 -0.92 -6.27
N SER A 147 4.87 -0.80 -4.95
CA SER A 147 6.07 -0.19 -4.37
C SER A 147 7.34 -0.95 -4.74
N THR A 148 7.27 -2.28 -4.77
CA THR A 148 8.41 -3.16 -5.09
C THR A 148 8.71 -3.27 -6.58
N SER A 149 7.84 -2.75 -7.45
CA SER A 149 8.11 -2.64 -8.88
C SER A 149 9.01 -1.46 -9.23
N PHE A 150 9.28 -0.57 -8.29
CA PHE A 150 10.23 0.53 -8.47
C PHE A 150 11.63 0.16 -7.97
N GLU A 151 12.65 0.59 -8.70
CA GLU A 151 14.06 0.49 -8.26
C GLU A 151 14.41 1.47 -7.13
N TRP A 152 13.55 2.44 -6.87
CA TRP A 152 13.67 3.45 -5.82
C TRP A 152 12.56 3.26 -4.80
N THR A 153 12.69 3.85 -3.61
CA THR A 153 11.66 3.74 -2.56
C THR A 153 10.56 4.79 -2.76
N PRO A 154 9.37 4.43 -3.28
CA PRO A 154 8.28 5.38 -3.39
C PRO A 154 7.78 5.80 -2.02
N ARG A 155 7.23 7.01 -1.98
CA ARG A 155 6.38 7.44 -0.88
C ARG A 155 4.96 7.59 -1.38
N PHE A 156 4.01 7.24 -0.54
CA PHE A 156 2.59 7.39 -0.84
C PHE A 156 1.92 8.17 0.26
N GLU A 157 1.03 9.08 -0.12
CA GLU A 157 0.19 9.83 0.78
C GLU A 157 -1.27 9.53 0.46
N GLN A 158 -2.06 9.21 1.48
CA GLN A 158 -3.48 8.95 1.25
C GLN A 158 -4.22 10.27 1.05
N LEU A 159 -4.94 10.39 -0.05
CA LEU A 159 -5.74 11.58 -0.36
C LEU A 159 -7.16 11.46 0.16
N GLY A 160 -7.67 10.23 0.17
CA GLY A 160 -9.03 9.96 0.58
C GLY A 160 -9.37 8.48 0.41
N GLU A 161 -10.36 8.07 1.18
CA GLU A 161 -10.94 6.74 1.12
C GLU A 161 -12.44 6.82 1.28
N SER A 162 -13.17 6.04 0.49
CA SER A 162 -14.63 6.01 0.53
C SER A 162 -15.13 4.59 0.38
N VAL A 163 -16.28 4.33 1.01
CA VAL A 163 -17.11 3.16 0.74
C VAL A 163 -18.46 3.70 0.33
N VAL A 164 -18.93 3.24 -0.82
CA VAL A 164 -20.25 3.60 -1.35
C VAL A 164 -21.08 2.35 -1.55
N GLY A 165 -22.28 2.33 -0.97
CA GLY A 165 -23.28 1.32 -1.25
C GLY A 165 -23.95 1.59 -2.60
N LEU A 166 -24.33 0.53 -3.31
CA LEU A 166 -25.00 0.59 -4.60
C LEU A 166 -26.30 -0.20 -4.50
N LEU A 167 -27.42 0.51 -4.53
CA LEU A 167 -28.76 -0.06 -4.58
C LEU A 167 -29.01 -0.75 -5.93
N ASP A 168 -30.00 -1.64 -5.96
CA ASP A 168 -30.34 -2.41 -7.18
C ASP A 168 -30.84 -1.51 -8.32
N ASP A 169 -31.36 -0.32 -7.98
CA ASP A 169 -31.78 0.71 -8.94
C ASP A 169 -30.63 1.62 -9.41
N GLY A 170 -29.40 1.38 -8.94
CA GLY A 170 -28.19 2.12 -9.33
C GLY A 170 -27.89 3.36 -8.47
N ARG A 171 -28.76 3.72 -7.52
CA ARG A 171 -28.51 4.84 -6.60
C ARG A 171 -27.37 4.53 -5.62
N GLN A 172 -26.63 5.57 -5.24
CA GLN A 172 -25.53 5.45 -4.30
C GLN A 172 -25.98 5.73 -2.87
N VAL A 173 -25.40 4.99 -1.92
CA VAL A 173 -25.66 5.13 -0.48
C VAL A 173 -24.35 5.45 0.22
N GLN A 174 -24.31 6.58 0.91
CA GLN A 174 -23.13 7.12 1.56
C GLN A 174 -23.33 7.16 3.07
N SER A 175 -22.67 6.24 3.78
CA SER A 175 -22.59 6.23 5.25
C SER A 175 -21.49 7.19 5.71
N LEU A 176 -21.86 8.17 6.55
CA LEU A 176 -20.95 9.21 7.04
C LEU A 176 -20.30 8.80 8.37
N SER A 177 -19.00 9.08 8.51
CA SER A 177 -18.19 8.92 9.73
C SER A 177 -17.22 10.10 9.86
N ALA A 178 -16.88 10.51 11.09
CA ALA A 178 -16.09 11.73 11.35
C ALA A 178 -14.59 11.44 11.56
N THR A 179 -13.77 11.53 10.50
CA THR A 179 -12.29 11.57 10.61
C THR A 179 -11.67 12.33 9.43
N ALA A 180 -10.69 13.20 9.68
CA ALA A 180 -10.05 14.06 8.67
C ALA A 180 -8.52 14.13 8.83
N PHE A 181 -7.76 14.05 7.73
CA PHE A 181 -6.34 14.44 7.65
C PHE A 181 -5.94 14.83 6.22
N GLY A 182 -4.92 15.67 6.06
CA GLY A 182 -4.29 16.01 4.78
C GLY A 182 -2.89 16.63 4.95
N ASP A 183 -2.01 16.43 3.97
CA ASP A 183 -0.78 17.20 3.75
C ASP A 183 -0.35 17.15 2.25
N LEU A 184 0.75 17.80 1.82
CA LEU A 184 1.02 18.13 0.39
C LEU A 184 2.43 17.74 -0.12
N SER A 185 2.57 17.28 -1.39
CA SER A 185 3.84 17.05 -2.15
C SER A 185 3.60 16.49 -3.58
N VAL A 186 4.66 16.19 -4.36
CA VAL A 186 4.63 16.05 -5.84
C VAL A 186 5.15 14.68 -6.32
N SER A 187 4.55 14.09 -7.37
CA SER A 187 4.83 12.73 -7.88
C SER A 187 5.51 12.72 -9.25
N ARG A 188 5.82 11.51 -9.76
CA ARG A 188 6.46 11.28 -11.06
C ARG A 188 6.29 9.79 -11.57
N ALA A 189 6.80 9.36 -12.74
CA ALA A 189 6.23 8.26 -13.60
C ALA A 189 6.75 6.80 -13.50
N LEU A 190 5.96 5.84 -14.02
CA LEU A 190 6.19 4.38 -14.04
C LEU A 190 6.95 3.89 -15.30
N PRO A 191 7.85 2.88 -15.18
CA PRO A 191 8.43 2.17 -16.32
C PRO A 191 7.36 1.42 -17.13
N ASN A 192 7.55 1.29 -18.45
CA ASN A 192 6.48 0.87 -19.36
C ASN A 192 6.30 -0.66 -19.56
N ASP A 193 7.19 -1.52 -19.07
CA ASP A 193 7.20 -2.95 -19.46
C ASP A 193 6.77 -3.99 -18.40
N ASP A 194 6.34 -3.58 -17.19
CA ASP A 194 6.15 -4.53 -16.07
C ASP A 194 4.70 -4.88 -15.71
N GLN A 195 3.70 -4.52 -16.52
CA GLN A 195 2.29 -4.67 -16.10
C GLN A 195 1.87 -6.12 -15.85
N LEU A 196 2.26 -7.06 -16.71
CA LEU A 196 1.92 -8.47 -16.52
C LEU A 196 2.58 -9.06 -15.27
N ASP A 197 3.80 -8.63 -14.96
CA ASP A 197 4.55 -9.02 -13.77
C ASP A 197 3.96 -8.38 -12.49
N ILE A 198 3.55 -7.11 -12.54
CA ILE A 198 2.77 -6.45 -11.48
C ILE A 198 1.47 -7.20 -11.21
N GLN A 199 0.72 -7.55 -12.26
CA GLN A 199 -0.53 -8.28 -12.12
C GLN A 199 -0.32 -9.67 -11.51
N ALA A 200 0.64 -10.45 -12.01
CA ALA A 200 0.92 -11.79 -11.49
C ALA A 200 1.31 -11.76 -10.00
N ARG A 201 2.23 -10.87 -9.61
CA ARG A 201 2.64 -10.71 -8.21
C ARG A 201 1.50 -10.21 -7.32
N ALA A 202 0.65 -9.33 -7.84
CA ALA A 202 -0.51 -8.83 -7.11
C ALA A 202 -1.51 -9.95 -6.82
N CYS A 203 -1.84 -10.79 -7.81
CA CYS A 203 -2.68 -11.96 -7.60
C CYS A 203 -2.09 -12.89 -6.52
N ALA A 204 -0.80 -13.23 -6.62
CA ALA A 204 -0.12 -14.08 -5.66
C ALA A 204 -0.19 -13.53 -4.21
N LEU A 205 0.00 -12.21 -4.05
CA LEU A 205 -0.02 -11.58 -2.72
C LEU A 205 -1.45 -11.39 -2.16
N LEU A 206 -2.45 -11.19 -3.03
CA LEU A 206 -3.86 -11.14 -2.62
C LEU A 206 -4.34 -12.50 -2.08
N ASP A 207 -3.91 -13.59 -2.71
CA ASP A 207 -4.32 -14.95 -2.33
C ASP A 207 -3.49 -15.51 -1.14
N ASP A 208 -2.24 -15.06 -0.96
CA ASP A 208 -1.39 -15.56 0.12
C ASP A 208 -1.56 -14.79 1.45
N THR A 209 -2.39 -15.33 2.33
CA THR A 209 -2.56 -14.81 3.69
C THR A 209 -1.29 -14.85 4.55
N LYS A 210 -0.32 -15.72 4.22
CA LYS A 210 0.92 -15.85 4.99
C LYS A 210 1.78 -14.62 4.82
N LEU A 211 1.70 -13.87 3.72
CA LEU A 211 2.51 -12.66 3.51
C LEU A 211 1.82 -11.37 3.95
N ALA A 212 0.60 -11.43 4.49
CA ALA A 212 -0.16 -10.24 4.92
C ALA A 212 0.61 -9.32 5.89
N ALA A 213 1.34 -9.88 6.85
CA ALA A 213 2.15 -9.08 7.77
C ALA A 213 3.32 -8.37 7.07
N VAL A 214 3.93 -9.01 6.07
CA VAL A 214 5.01 -8.42 5.26
C VAL A 214 4.43 -7.28 4.43
N ALA A 215 3.32 -7.50 3.73
CA ALA A 215 2.63 -6.49 2.94
C ALA A 215 2.25 -5.25 3.77
N ARG A 216 1.64 -5.45 4.94
CA ARG A 216 1.28 -4.35 5.84
C ARG A 216 2.47 -3.50 6.27
N LEU A 217 3.57 -4.15 6.64
CA LEU A 217 4.79 -3.45 7.09
C LEU A 217 5.49 -2.74 5.91
N SER A 218 5.53 -3.38 4.74
CA SER A 218 6.03 -2.77 3.51
C SER A 218 5.23 -1.51 3.14
N ARG A 219 3.89 -1.57 3.16
CA ARG A 219 3.04 -0.39 2.94
C ARG A 219 3.34 0.72 3.94
N ARG A 220 3.44 0.40 5.24
CA ARG A 220 3.72 1.41 6.28
C ARG A 220 5.08 2.08 6.15
N MET A 221 6.06 1.40 5.57
CA MET A 221 7.38 1.99 5.31
C MET A 221 7.32 3.05 4.18
N VAL A 222 6.43 2.89 3.20
CA VAL A 222 6.24 3.84 2.09
C VAL A 222 5.12 4.85 2.34
N ALA A 223 4.21 4.58 3.28
CA ALA A 223 3.09 5.46 3.60
C ALA A 223 3.53 6.62 4.50
N GLY A 224 3.61 7.83 3.93
CA GLY A 224 3.46 9.14 4.58
C GLY A 224 4.28 9.53 5.82
N SER A 225 4.97 8.62 6.52
CA SER A 225 5.68 8.98 7.75
C SER A 225 6.95 9.75 7.40
N SER A 226 7.04 10.99 7.84
CA SER A 226 8.27 11.78 7.81
C SER A 226 9.37 11.19 8.71
N ASP A 227 8.98 10.38 9.70
CA ASP A 227 9.84 9.71 10.66
C ASP A 227 10.72 8.62 9.99
N PRO A 228 12.06 8.83 9.90
CA PRO A 228 12.98 7.87 9.33
C PRO A 228 13.13 6.58 10.16
N LEU A 229 13.00 6.67 11.49
CA LEU A 229 13.13 5.54 12.40
C LEU A 229 11.96 4.58 12.23
N LEU A 230 10.73 5.09 12.18
CA LEU A 230 9.54 4.24 11.94
C LEU A 230 9.62 3.52 10.59
N ARG A 231 10.08 4.22 9.54
CA ARG A 231 10.28 3.59 8.22
C ARG A 231 11.31 2.47 8.28
N PHE A 232 12.44 2.72 8.94
CA PHE A 232 13.48 1.73 9.15
C PHE A 232 12.95 0.50 9.90
N LEU A 233 12.22 0.70 11.01
CA LEU A 233 11.66 -0.39 11.82
C LEU A 233 10.63 -1.21 11.03
N HIS A 234 9.73 -0.55 10.29
CA HIS A 234 8.78 -1.24 9.42
C HIS A 234 9.49 -2.08 8.35
N ALA A 235 10.49 -1.50 7.68
CA ALA A 235 11.26 -2.19 6.64
C ALA A 235 12.03 -3.40 7.20
N TRP A 236 12.68 -3.24 8.36
CA TRP A 236 13.40 -4.31 9.03
C TRP A 236 12.46 -5.46 9.43
N CYS A 237 11.36 -5.14 10.10
CA CYS A 237 10.39 -6.14 10.53
C CYS A 237 9.78 -6.89 9.33
N ALA A 238 9.49 -6.18 8.23
CA ALA A 238 9.02 -6.81 7.00
C ALA A 238 10.04 -7.82 6.45
N LEU A 239 11.31 -7.41 6.35
CA LEU A 239 12.39 -8.26 5.85
C LEU A 239 12.64 -9.46 6.78
N GLU A 240 12.70 -9.26 8.09
CA GLU A 240 12.95 -10.33 9.06
C GLU A 240 11.84 -11.40 9.02
N ILE A 241 10.57 -10.99 8.96
CA ILE A 241 9.43 -11.90 8.82
C ILE A 241 9.49 -12.65 7.48
N LEU A 242 9.79 -11.95 6.39
CA LEU A 242 9.90 -12.56 5.07
C LEU A 242 10.99 -13.62 5.03
N ILE A 243 12.21 -13.28 5.46
CA ILE A 243 13.35 -14.20 5.54
C ILE A 243 13.04 -15.41 6.42
N GLY A 244 12.43 -15.19 7.58
CA GLY A 244 12.04 -16.29 8.48
C GLY A 244 11.04 -17.24 7.84
N LYS A 245 10.05 -16.73 7.08
CA LYS A 245 9.06 -17.54 6.36
C LYS A 245 9.69 -18.31 5.20
N THR A 246 10.48 -17.63 4.36
CA THR A 246 11.16 -18.25 3.22
C THR A 246 12.10 -19.34 3.68
N ALA A 247 12.94 -19.10 4.70
CA ALA A 247 13.83 -20.11 5.27
C ALA A 247 13.07 -21.33 5.82
N GLY A 248 11.87 -21.13 6.36
CA GLY A 248 10.99 -22.20 6.82
C GLY A 248 10.50 -23.13 5.69
N LEU A 249 10.41 -22.63 4.46
CA LEU A 249 10.12 -23.44 3.27
C LEU A 249 11.32 -24.29 2.87
N VAL A 250 12.53 -23.72 2.93
CA VAL A 250 13.79 -24.40 2.59
C VAL A 250 14.07 -25.60 3.47
N ASN A 251 13.80 -25.49 4.77
CA ASN A 251 13.96 -26.63 5.69
C ASN A 251 13.10 -27.85 5.32
N ARG A 252 12.15 -27.71 4.38
CA ARG A 252 11.30 -28.79 3.86
C ARG A 252 11.71 -29.27 2.47
N ALA A 253 12.67 -28.60 1.82
CA ALA A 253 13.10 -28.89 0.46
C ALA A 253 14.57 -29.33 0.42
N ALA A 254 14.89 -30.28 -0.47
CA ALA A 254 16.27 -30.65 -0.72
C ALA A 254 16.90 -29.59 -1.65
N LEU A 255 17.83 -28.80 -1.12
CA LEU A 255 18.61 -27.87 -1.93
C LEU A 255 19.78 -28.59 -2.64
N PRO A 256 20.02 -28.32 -3.93
CA PRO A 256 21.20 -28.82 -4.64
C PRO A 256 22.51 -28.49 -3.94
N ALA A 257 23.47 -29.41 -4.01
CA ALA A 257 24.84 -29.14 -3.59
C ALA A 257 25.50 -28.09 -4.51
N GLY A 258 26.41 -27.29 -3.97
CA GLY A 258 27.18 -26.31 -4.75
C GLY A 258 26.55 -24.92 -4.86
N ILE A 259 25.38 -24.66 -4.26
CA ILE A 259 24.80 -23.31 -4.21
C ILE A 259 25.73 -22.39 -3.39
N PRO A 260 26.17 -21.24 -3.96
CA PRO A 260 27.12 -20.36 -3.29
C PRO A 260 26.68 -19.89 -1.89
N ALA A 261 25.39 -19.63 -1.69
CA ALA A 261 24.85 -19.26 -0.37
C ALA A 261 24.99 -20.35 0.70
N LEU A 262 24.95 -21.64 0.32
CA LEU A 262 25.19 -22.74 1.25
C LEU A 262 26.68 -22.87 1.61
N GLN A 263 27.58 -22.58 0.67
CA GLN A 263 29.01 -22.55 0.93
C GLN A 263 29.37 -21.44 1.92
N VAL A 264 28.83 -20.24 1.69
CA VAL A 264 28.98 -19.10 2.62
C VAL A 264 28.40 -19.44 4.00
N LEU A 265 27.27 -20.15 4.08
CA LEU A 265 26.68 -20.59 5.34
C LEU A 265 27.62 -21.51 6.13
N VAL A 266 28.18 -22.53 5.48
CA VAL A 266 29.13 -23.47 6.12
C VAL A 266 30.36 -22.73 6.67
N GLU A 267 30.87 -21.75 5.92
CA GLU A 267 32.00 -20.94 6.37
C GLU A 267 31.66 -20.06 7.58
N VAL A 268 30.48 -19.43 7.58
CA VAL A 268 29.99 -18.63 8.71
C VAL A 268 29.81 -19.48 9.96
N GLU A 269 29.23 -20.68 9.82
CA GLU A 269 29.02 -21.61 10.94
C GLU A 269 30.36 -22.16 11.49
N ARG A 270 31.36 -22.34 10.62
CA ARG A 270 32.71 -22.74 11.05
C ARG A 270 33.46 -21.65 11.81
N GLN A 271 33.26 -20.38 11.44
CA GLN A 271 33.93 -19.24 12.08
C GLN A 271 33.37 -18.91 13.46
N ASP A 272 32.11 -19.25 13.73
CA ASP A 272 31.43 -18.86 14.97
C ASP A 272 30.35 -19.89 15.34
N PRO A 273 30.75 -21.09 15.81
CA PRO A 273 29.83 -22.19 16.09
C PRO A 273 28.90 -21.95 17.29
N ASP A 274 29.27 -21.04 18.20
CA ASP A 274 28.58 -20.83 19.49
C ASP A 274 27.61 -19.64 19.50
N HIS A 275 27.60 -18.75 18.50
CA HIS A 275 26.72 -17.58 18.52
C HIS A 275 25.39 -17.76 17.79
N ASN A 276 24.39 -17.17 18.43
CA ASN A 276 22.99 -16.98 18.05
C ASN A 276 22.81 -16.19 16.73
N ARG A 277 23.35 -16.70 15.61
CA ARG A 277 23.24 -16.14 14.26
C ARG A 277 22.05 -16.73 13.50
N ARG A 278 20.97 -17.08 14.22
CA ARG A 278 19.75 -17.66 13.62
C ARG A 278 19.25 -16.83 12.44
N SER A 279 19.26 -15.51 12.54
CA SER A 279 18.83 -14.62 11.46
C SER A 279 19.75 -14.66 10.22
N ILE A 280 21.08 -14.79 10.40
CA ILE A 280 22.03 -14.93 9.28
C ILE A 280 21.84 -16.28 8.60
N ARG A 281 21.67 -17.35 9.38
CA ARG A 281 21.36 -18.67 8.83
C ARG A 281 20.06 -18.65 8.03
N GLN A 282 19.00 -18.07 8.57
CA GLN A 282 17.73 -17.92 7.86
C GLN A 282 17.90 -17.08 6.59
N PHE A 283 18.66 -15.99 6.65
CA PHE A 283 18.97 -15.18 5.48
C PHE A 283 19.64 -16.01 4.39
N LEU A 284 20.74 -16.69 4.68
CA LEU A 284 21.48 -17.49 3.70
C LEU A 284 20.68 -18.67 3.15
N LEU A 285 19.82 -19.31 3.96
CA LEU A 285 18.89 -20.34 3.48
C LEU A 285 17.87 -19.75 2.52
N ALA A 286 17.25 -18.61 2.86
CA ALA A 286 16.34 -17.91 1.96
C ALA A 286 17.05 -17.48 0.66
N THR A 287 18.29 -16.98 0.75
CA THR A 287 19.12 -16.65 -0.41
C THR A 287 19.37 -17.87 -1.30
N ALA A 288 19.74 -19.00 -0.72
CA ALA A 288 20.02 -20.23 -1.45
C ALA A 288 18.81 -20.74 -2.23
N TRP A 289 17.61 -20.58 -1.67
CA TRP A 289 16.36 -20.99 -2.29
C TRP A 289 15.89 -20.03 -3.38
N LEU A 290 15.88 -18.73 -3.09
CA LEU A 290 15.33 -17.72 -4.02
C LEU A 290 16.31 -17.39 -5.14
N PHE A 291 17.61 -17.43 -4.86
CA PHE A 291 18.68 -16.99 -5.76
C PHE A 291 19.78 -18.04 -5.90
N PRO A 292 19.48 -19.27 -6.34
CA PRO A 292 20.46 -20.36 -6.44
C PRO A 292 21.58 -20.07 -7.44
N VAL A 293 21.35 -19.14 -8.37
CA VAL A 293 22.28 -18.76 -9.45
C VAL A 293 23.16 -17.54 -9.13
N TRP A 294 22.96 -16.89 -7.97
CA TRP A 294 23.82 -15.77 -7.59
C TRP A 294 25.26 -16.21 -7.41
N SER A 295 26.18 -15.35 -7.85
CA SER A 295 27.60 -15.55 -7.60
C SER A 295 27.89 -15.45 -6.10
N ARG A 296 29.02 -16.03 -5.68
CA ARG A 296 29.48 -15.92 -4.29
C ARG A 296 29.64 -14.46 -3.86
N ASP A 297 30.21 -13.61 -4.71
CA ASP A 297 30.42 -12.19 -4.43
C ASP A 297 29.09 -11.44 -4.21
N GLU A 298 28.05 -11.79 -4.97
CA GLU A 298 26.72 -11.20 -4.81
C GLU A 298 26.09 -11.63 -3.49
N VAL A 299 26.16 -12.93 -3.15
CA VAL A 299 25.71 -13.45 -1.84
C VAL A 299 26.41 -12.73 -0.69
N GLU A 300 27.73 -12.62 -0.72
CA GLU A 300 28.51 -11.96 0.33
C GLU A 300 28.18 -10.47 0.44
N THR A 301 27.93 -9.80 -0.69
CA THR A 301 27.49 -8.39 -0.72
C THR A 301 26.14 -8.23 -0.04
N GLN A 302 25.15 -9.05 -0.39
CA GLN A 302 23.83 -8.98 0.23
C GLN A 302 23.89 -9.33 1.73
N LEU A 303 24.71 -10.32 2.12
CA LEU A 303 24.93 -10.68 3.52
C LEU A 303 25.54 -9.52 4.32
N LYS A 304 26.52 -8.80 3.77
CA LYS A 304 27.13 -7.62 4.41
C LYS A 304 26.08 -6.54 4.67
N ILE A 305 25.21 -6.25 3.71
CA ILE A 305 24.11 -5.29 3.87
C ILE A 305 23.17 -5.77 4.98
N PHE A 306 22.68 -7.01 4.91
CA PHE A 306 21.77 -7.58 5.91
C PHE A 306 22.36 -7.55 7.32
N ASP A 307 23.61 -7.99 7.50
CA ASP A 307 24.26 -8.02 8.81
C ASP A 307 24.52 -6.62 9.37
N SER A 308 24.85 -5.64 8.51
CA SER A 308 25.01 -4.24 8.92
C SER A 308 23.71 -3.65 9.48
N VAL A 309 22.57 -3.91 8.81
CA VAL A 309 21.25 -3.45 9.26
C VAL A 309 20.85 -4.17 10.55
N ARG A 310 21.09 -5.48 10.64
CA ARG A 310 20.82 -6.28 11.84
C ARG A 310 21.57 -5.75 13.05
N LYS A 311 22.88 -5.48 12.91
CA LYS A 311 23.72 -4.90 13.95
C LYS A 311 23.20 -3.53 14.38
N LEU A 312 22.86 -2.67 13.42
CA LEU A 312 22.27 -1.36 13.68
C LEU A 312 20.97 -1.46 14.49
N ARG A 313 20.07 -2.37 14.12
CA ARG A 313 18.83 -2.64 14.87
C ARG A 313 19.10 -3.10 16.30
N ASN A 314 20.05 -4.00 16.50
CA ASN A 314 20.40 -4.46 17.85
C ASN A 314 20.87 -3.30 18.73
N ARG A 315 21.75 -2.42 18.20
CA ARG A 315 22.19 -1.21 18.92
C ARG A 315 21.02 -0.32 19.32
N LEU A 316 20.09 -0.06 18.39
CA LEU A 316 18.87 0.70 18.67
C LEU A 316 18.06 0.10 19.83
N PHE A 317 17.88 -1.23 19.85
CA PHE A 317 17.13 -1.91 20.90
C PHE A 317 17.86 -2.01 22.23
N HIS A 318 19.19 -1.87 22.22
CA HIS A 318 19.99 -1.74 23.44
C HIS A 318 20.07 -0.30 23.95
N GLY A 319 19.34 0.65 23.34
CA GLY A 319 19.29 2.05 23.75
C GLY A 319 20.54 2.85 23.40
N GLU A 320 21.38 2.35 22.48
CA GLU A 320 22.53 3.09 21.99
C GLU A 320 22.08 4.29 21.14
N ASN A 321 22.84 5.39 21.22
CA ASN A 321 22.55 6.58 20.44
C ASN A 321 22.91 6.34 18.96
N VAL A 322 21.92 6.43 18.08
CA VAL A 322 22.05 6.20 16.64
C VAL A 322 21.49 7.42 15.92
N ASP A 323 22.23 7.93 14.94
CA ASP A 323 21.74 9.03 14.11
C ASP A 323 20.64 8.54 13.15
N GLU A 324 19.39 8.85 13.51
CA GLU A 324 18.19 8.50 12.74
C GLU A 324 18.21 9.02 11.30
N ARG A 325 18.97 10.10 11.02
CA ARG A 325 19.08 10.69 9.68
C ARG A 325 19.92 9.84 8.73
N THR A 326 20.73 8.94 9.28
CA THR A 326 21.67 8.08 8.53
C THR A 326 21.20 6.64 8.43
N LEU A 327 19.98 6.34 8.86
CA LEU A 327 19.43 4.99 8.79
C LEU A 327 19.42 4.49 7.33
N PRO A 328 19.89 3.25 7.07
CA PRO A 328 20.05 2.71 5.73
C PRO A 328 18.71 2.25 5.13
N THR A 329 17.71 3.15 5.06
CA THR A 329 16.37 2.81 4.58
C THR A 329 16.36 2.40 3.10
N VAL A 330 17.25 2.97 2.28
CA VAL A 330 17.33 2.64 0.84
C VAL A 330 17.92 1.25 0.61
N PRO A 331 19.11 0.88 1.14
CA PRO A 331 19.63 -0.48 1.02
C PRO A 331 18.68 -1.54 1.61
N LEU A 332 18.01 -1.20 2.72
CA LEU A 332 17.04 -2.10 3.35
C LEU A 332 15.79 -2.30 2.49
N PHE A 333 15.31 -1.23 1.85
CA PHE A 333 14.22 -1.34 0.88
C PHE A 333 14.60 -2.19 -0.33
N ASP A 334 15.79 -2.02 -0.89
CA ASP A 334 16.23 -2.82 -2.04
C ASP A 334 16.33 -4.31 -1.69
N LEU A 335 16.84 -4.65 -0.48
CA LEU A 335 16.80 -6.02 0.03
C LEU A 335 15.37 -6.55 0.14
N LEU A 336 14.47 -5.82 0.80
CA LEU A 336 13.08 -6.23 0.96
C LEU A 336 12.40 -6.45 -0.40
N ARG A 337 12.61 -5.51 -1.34
CA ARG A 337 12.09 -5.57 -2.71
C ARG A 337 12.54 -6.83 -3.43
N ARG A 338 13.87 -7.07 -3.50
CA ARG A 338 14.43 -8.23 -4.21
C ARG A 338 13.88 -9.55 -3.65
N TYR A 339 13.90 -9.71 -2.33
CA TYR A 339 13.46 -10.95 -1.69
C TYR A 339 11.95 -11.15 -1.78
N LEU A 340 11.16 -10.07 -1.66
CA LEU A 340 9.70 -10.18 -1.75
C LEU A 340 9.28 -10.52 -3.19
N SER A 341 9.83 -9.82 -4.19
CA SER A 341 9.57 -10.11 -5.59
C SER A 341 9.92 -11.56 -5.94
N ALA A 342 11.12 -12.03 -5.53
CA ALA A 342 11.52 -13.41 -5.76
C ALA A 342 10.60 -14.41 -5.04
N THR A 343 10.19 -14.13 -3.80
CA THR A 343 9.27 -15.02 -3.05
C THR A 343 7.92 -15.14 -3.75
N LEU A 344 7.38 -14.05 -4.30
CA LEU A 344 6.11 -14.05 -5.03
C LEU A 344 6.23 -14.83 -6.33
N THR A 345 7.33 -14.67 -7.08
CA THR A 345 7.58 -15.44 -8.31
C THR A 345 7.77 -16.94 -8.05
N HIS A 346 8.41 -17.33 -6.95
CA HIS A 346 8.59 -18.75 -6.57
C HIS A 346 7.32 -19.41 -6.00
N SER A 347 6.35 -18.61 -5.53
CA SER A 347 5.08 -19.12 -4.96
C SER A 347 3.95 -19.20 -5.99
N SER A 348 4.17 -18.64 -7.18
CA SER A 348 3.29 -18.71 -8.36
C SER A 348 3.61 -19.97 -9.16
#